data_AF-A0A447JNW3-F1
#
_entry.id   AF-A0A447JNW3-F1
#
_cell.length_a   1.000
_cell.length_b   1.000
_cell.length_c   1.000
_cell.angle_alpha   90.00
_cell.angle_beta   90.00
_cell.angle_gamma   90.00
#
_symmetry.space_group_name_H-M   'P 1'
#
loop_
_entity.id
_entity.type
_entity.pdbx_description
1 polymer ?
#
loop_
_entity_poly.entity_id
_entity_poly.type
_entity_poly.pdbx_seq_one_letter_code
_entity_poly.pdbx_strand_id
1 'polypeptide(L)'
;MIPSLVQAQKLNEEQTQALRDIVAWRLMGNDVTDAQAKWRDDAIMRSQSTSLIERRVRMALGMGDRRGLNTWLARLPMEAKEKDEWRYWQADLLLERGRDAEAKEILHALMQKRGFYPDGRGAAFRRRVHA
;
A
#
# COMPACT_ATOMS: atom_id res chain seq x y z
N MET A 1 -0.08 20.55 -16.86
CA MET A 1 -0.66 21.15 -15.64
C MET A 1 0.26 21.20 -14.42
N ILE A 2 1.35 20.43 -14.32
CA ILE A 2 2.41 20.65 -13.31
C ILE A 2 3.66 21.40 -13.88
N PRO A 3 4.04 21.24 -15.16
CA PRO A 3 5.20 21.94 -15.71
C PRO A 3 5.14 23.47 -15.58
N SER A 4 3.96 24.06 -15.79
CA SER A 4 3.78 25.52 -15.73
C SER A 4 3.87 26.10 -14.33
N LEU A 5 3.51 25.35 -13.28
CA LEU A 5 3.63 25.79 -11.88
C LEU A 5 5.08 25.70 -11.37
N VAL A 6 5.81 24.66 -11.77
CA VAL A 6 7.23 24.50 -11.42
C VAL A 6 8.08 25.61 -12.03
N GLN A 7 7.81 25.97 -13.29
CA GLN A 7 8.52 27.05 -13.99
C GLN A 7 8.22 28.45 -13.40
N ALA A 8 7.00 28.67 -12.89
CA ALA A 8 6.58 29.95 -12.33
C ALA A 8 7.13 30.21 -10.91
N GLN A 9 7.39 29.17 -10.10
CA GLN A 9 7.76 29.32 -8.69
C GLN A 9 9.22 28.98 -8.34
N LYS A 10 10.08 28.62 -9.32
CA LYS A 10 11.47 28.16 -9.05
C LYS A 10 11.54 27.08 -7.96
N LEU A 11 10.61 26.13 -8.00
CA LEU A 11 10.53 25.08 -6.98
C LEU A 11 11.72 24.13 -7.13
N ASN A 12 12.36 23.79 -6.02
CA ASN A 12 13.38 22.75 -6.01
C ASN A 12 12.73 21.35 -6.17
N GLU A 13 13.56 20.31 -6.34
CA GLU A 13 13.05 18.95 -6.57
C GLU A 13 12.17 18.44 -5.42
N GLU A 14 12.50 18.82 -4.19
CA GLU A 14 11.75 18.45 -2.98
C GLU A 14 10.36 19.10 -2.93
N GLN A 15 10.27 20.40 -3.19
CA GLN A 15 8.99 21.12 -3.29
C GLN A 15 8.13 20.61 -4.45
N THR A 16 8.76 20.26 -5.58
CA THR A 16 8.07 19.65 -6.71
C THR A 16 7.50 18.29 -6.32
N GLN A 17 8.25 17.48 -5.56
CA GLN A 17 7.76 16.19 -5.07
C GLN A 17 6.64 16.36 -4.03
N ALA A 18 6.72 17.33 -3.14
CA ALA A 18 5.64 17.64 -2.19
C ALA A 18 4.32 17.99 -2.91
N LEU A 19 4.38 18.78 -3.98
CA LEU A 19 3.20 19.06 -4.82
C LEU A 19 2.67 17.81 -5.51
N ARG A 20 3.56 16.96 -6.03
CA ARG A 20 3.16 15.68 -6.64
C ARG A 20 2.43 14.80 -5.64
N ASP A 21 2.92 14.74 -4.40
CA ASP A 21 2.31 13.95 -3.33
C ASP A 21 0.90 14.44 -2.98
N ILE A 22 0.69 15.77 -2.91
CA ILE A 22 -0.63 16.38 -2.69
C ILE A 22 -1.61 15.99 -3.80
N VAL A 23 -1.19 16.13 -5.07
CA VAL A 23 -2.05 15.78 -6.21
C VAL A 23 -2.31 14.28 -6.23
N ALA A 24 -1.30 13.44 -5.98
CA ALA A 24 -1.45 12.00 -5.90
C ALA A 24 -2.46 11.58 -4.82
N TRP A 25 -2.45 12.25 -3.67
CA TRP A 25 -3.42 12.03 -2.59
C TRP A 25 -4.86 12.31 -3.02
N ARG A 26 -5.07 13.36 -3.82
CA ARG A 26 -6.39 13.73 -4.36
C ARG A 26 -6.89 12.74 -5.42
N LEU A 27 -5.97 12.10 -6.15
CA LEU A 27 -6.26 11.09 -7.17
C LEU A 27 -6.46 9.66 -6.58
N MET A 28 -6.73 9.54 -5.28
CA MET A 28 -7.06 8.27 -4.62
C MET A 28 -8.59 7.99 -4.63
N GLY A 29 -9.38 8.81 -5.31
CA GLY A 29 -10.82 8.59 -5.50
C GLY A 29 -11.11 7.57 -6.60
N ASN A 30 -12.40 7.21 -6.75
CA ASN A 30 -12.86 6.24 -7.74
C ASN A 30 -13.04 6.85 -9.15
N ASP A 31 -13.14 8.18 -9.25
CA ASP A 31 -13.41 8.91 -10.51
C ASP A 31 -12.11 9.37 -11.19
N VAL A 32 -11.19 8.44 -11.39
CA VAL A 32 -9.84 8.73 -11.91
C VAL A 32 -9.65 8.02 -13.25
N THR A 33 -9.29 8.78 -14.29
CA THR A 33 -8.98 8.23 -15.61
C THR A 33 -7.70 7.40 -15.57
N ASP A 34 -7.53 6.47 -16.51
CA ASP A 34 -6.31 5.65 -16.60
C ASP A 34 -5.02 6.49 -16.68
N ALA A 35 -5.08 7.62 -17.40
CA ALA A 35 -3.97 8.55 -17.51
C ALA A 35 -3.61 9.19 -16.16
N GLN A 36 -4.61 9.57 -15.37
CA GLN A 36 -4.41 10.11 -14.02
C GLN A 36 -3.94 9.04 -13.03
N ALA A 37 -4.45 7.81 -13.15
CA ALA A 37 -4.02 6.68 -12.33
C ALA A 37 -2.54 6.35 -12.58
N LYS A 38 -2.10 6.32 -13.84
CA LYS A 38 -0.70 6.15 -14.23
C LYS A 38 0.18 7.29 -13.68
N TRP A 39 -0.26 8.54 -13.86
CA TRP A 39 0.47 9.70 -13.34
C TRP A 39 0.61 9.67 -11.81
N ARG A 40 -0.46 9.31 -11.10
CA ARG A 40 -0.46 9.14 -9.64
C ARG A 40 0.54 8.07 -9.23
N ASP A 41 0.48 6.90 -9.85
CA ASP A 41 1.35 5.79 -9.51
C ASP A 41 2.83 6.17 -9.77
N ASP A 42 3.14 6.87 -10.86
CA ASP A 42 4.48 7.41 -11.12
C ASP A 42 4.92 8.45 -10.09
N ALA A 43 4.00 9.30 -9.59
CA ALA A 43 4.28 10.27 -8.54
C ALA A 43 4.59 9.58 -7.20
N ILE A 44 3.79 8.58 -6.80
CA ILE A 44 3.97 7.82 -5.56
C ILE A 44 5.28 7.02 -5.62
N MET A 45 5.63 6.45 -6.79
CA MET A 45 6.87 5.70 -6.95
C MET A 45 8.14 6.52 -6.66
N ARG A 46 8.06 7.86 -6.78
CA ARG A 46 9.16 8.79 -6.47
C ARG A 46 9.04 9.41 -5.07
N SER A 47 7.93 9.21 -4.38
CA SER A 47 7.71 9.72 -3.04
C SER A 47 8.41 8.85 -2.00
N GLN A 48 8.87 9.50 -0.92
CA GLN A 48 9.34 8.83 0.31
C GLN A 48 8.25 8.80 1.39
N SER A 49 7.03 9.25 1.07
CA SER A 49 5.93 9.34 2.03
C SER A 49 5.32 7.97 2.30
N THR A 50 5.63 7.42 3.47
CA THR A 50 5.05 6.14 3.95
C THR A 50 3.53 6.16 3.92
N SER A 51 2.89 7.25 4.36
CA SER A 51 1.43 7.35 4.41
C SER A 51 0.79 7.30 3.02
N LEU A 52 1.47 7.85 2.00
CA LEU A 52 1.01 7.82 0.61
C LEU A 52 1.09 6.41 0.03
N ILE A 53 2.18 5.69 0.31
CA ILE A 53 2.33 4.29 -0.09
C ILE A 53 1.29 3.43 0.63
N GLU A 54 1.12 3.57 1.95
CA GLU A 54 0.10 2.85 2.72
C GLU A 54 -1.31 3.08 2.17
N ARG A 55 -1.67 4.32 1.83
CA ARG A 55 -2.97 4.63 1.22
C ARG A 55 -3.13 3.95 -0.14
N ARG A 56 -2.08 3.92 -0.97
CA ARG A 56 -2.10 3.22 -2.27
C ARG A 56 -2.23 1.72 -2.13
N VAL A 57 -1.63 1.14 -1.09
CA VAL A 57 -1.81 -0.27 -0.72
C VAL A 57 -3.28 -0.50 -0.33
N ARG A 58 -3.87 0.31 0.56
CA ARG A 58 -5.30 0.19 0.93
C ARG A 58 -6.24 0.32 -0.27
N MET A 59 -5.91 1.18 -1.23
CA MET A 59 -6.66 1.29 -2.47
C MET A 59 -6.61 0.00 -3.30
N ALA A 60 -5.43 -0.61 -3.45
CA ALA A 60 -5.29 -1.92 -4.12
C ALA A 60 -6.13 -3.00 -3.41
N LEU A 61 -6.14 -2.97 -2.07
CA LEU A 61 -6.96 -3.88 -1.26
C LEU A 61 -8.46 -3.68 -1.48
N GLY A 62 -8.93 -2.43 -1.53
CA GLY A 62 -10.33 -2.10 -1.77
C GLY A 62 -10.80 -2.48 -3.18
N MET A 63 -9.91 -2.41 -4.17
CA MET A 63 -10.18 -2.79 -5.56
C MET A 63 -9.98 -4.29 -5.85
N GLY A 64 -9.46 -5.05 -4.89
CA GLY A 64 -9.07 -6.45 -5.12
C GLY A 64 -7.87 -6.61 -6.08
N ASP A 65 -7.10 -5.55 -6.31
CA ASP A 65 -5.93 -5.57 -7.19
C ASP A 65 -4.74 -6.24 -6.49
N ARG A 66 -4.63 -7.56 -6.67
CA ARG A 66 -3.56 -8.39 -6.09
C ARG A 66 -2.18 -8.06 -6.63
N ARG A 67 -2.08 -7.72 -7.90
CA ARG A 67 -0.80 -7.34 -8.53
C ARG A 67 -0.31 -6.02 -7.97
N GLY A 68 -1.21 -5.03 -7.88
CA GLY A 68 -0.93 -3.75 -7.24
C GLY A 68 -0.57 -3.91 -5.77
N LEU A 69 -1.31 -4.70 -5.01
CA LEU A 69 -1.02 -4.99 -3.60
C LEU A 69 0.43 -5.45 -3.42
N ASN A 70 0.86 -6.46 -4.18
CA ASN A 70 2.23 -6.96 -4.09
C ASN A 70 3.27 -5.89 -4.42
N THR A 71 3.05 -5.11 -5.49
CA THR A 71 3.97 -4.03 -5.90
C THR A 71 4.12 -2.97 -4.83
N TRP A 72 3.02 -2.47 -4.28
CA TRP A 72 3.03 -1.36 -3.32
C TRP A 72 3.46 -1.81 -1.92
N LEU A 73 3.11 -3.04 -1.51
CA LEU A 73 3.56 -3.61 -0.24
C LEU A 73 5.08 -3.81 -0.24
N ALA A 74 5.66 -4.22 -1.37
CA ALA A 74 7.12 -4.32 -1.51
C ALA A 74 7.84 -2.96 -1.39
N ARG A 75 7.16 -1.85 -1.70
CA ARG A 75 7.70 -0.48 -1.62
C ARG A 75 7.59 0.16 -0.24
N LEU A 76 6.79 -0.41 0.67
CA LEU A 76 6.74 0.08 2.05
C LEU A 76 8.13 0.03 2.69
N PRO A 77 8.51 1.07 3.48
CA PRO A 77 9.74 1.04 4.25
C PRO A 77 9.67 -0.08 5.31
N MET A 78 10.84 -0.52 5.79
CA MET A 78 10.92 -1.68 6.69
C MET A 78 10.08 -1.47 7.96
N GLU A 79 10.14 -0.27 8.53
CA GLU A 79 9.42 0.12 9.73
C GLU A 79 7.90 0.03 9.53
N ALA A 80 7.42 0.32 8.32
CA ALA A 80 6.01 0.14 7.99
C ALA A 80 5.71 -1.35 7.84
N LYS A 81 6.52 -2.13 7.12
CA LYS A 81 6.27 -3.58 6.91
C LYS A 81 6.14 -4.37 8.20
N GLU A 82 6.80 -3.94 9.28
CA GLU A 82 6.69 -4.56 10.61
C GLU A 82 5.31 -4.41 11.27
N LYS A 83 4.46 -3.49 10.78
CA LYS A 83 3.10 -3.34 11.29
C LYS A 83 2.28 -4.59 11.01
N ASP A 84 1.47 -4.97 11.98
CA ASP A 84 0.68 -6.20 11.95
C ASP A 84 -0.28 -6.27 10.76
N GLU A 85 -0.86 -5.13 10.37
CA GLU A 85 -1.70 -4.99 9.17
C GLU A 85 -0.96 -5.46 7.90
N TRP A 86 0.28 -5.01 7.70
CA TRP A 86 1.06 -5.30 6.50
C TRP A 86 1.65 -6.71 6.53
N ARG A 87 2.02 -7.20 7.71
CA ARG A 87 2.42 -8.61 7.90
C ARG A 87 1.29 -9.57 7.54
N TYR A 88 0.05 -9.26 7.92
CA TYR A 88 -1.11 -10.05 7.52
C TYR A 88 -1.25 -10.11 6.00
N TRP A 89 -1.14 -8.96 5.32
CA TRP A 89 -1.26 -8.88 3.87
C TRP A 89 -0.10 -9.55 3.12
N GLN A 90 1.11 -9.52 3.69
CA GLN A 90 2.23 -10.28 3.17
C GLN A 90 1.99 -11.79 3.27
N ALA A 91 1.47 -12.27 4.41
CA ALA A 91 1.06 -13.67 4.54
C ALA A 91 -0.06 -14.04 3.55
N ASP A 92 -1.02 -13.14 3.33
CA ASP A 92 -2.11 -13.32 2.36
C ASP A 92 -1.57 -13.56 0.94
N LEU A 93 -0.58 -12.76 0.52
CA LEU A 93 0.09 -12.92 -0.77
C LEU A 93 0.94 -14.19 -0.85
N LEU A 94 1.51 -14.65 0.27
CA LEU A 94 2.28 -15.89 0.33
C LEU A 94 1.38 -17.12 0.17
N LEU A 95 0.21 -17.15 0.82
CA LEU A 95 -0.80 -18.19 0.62
C LEU A 95 -1.21 -18.30 -0.86
N GLU A 96 -1.47 -17.16 -1.51
CA GLU A 96 -1.83 -17.14 -2.94
C GLU A 96 -0.73 -17.69 -3.86
N ARG A 97 0.53 -17.63 -3.42
CA ARG A 97 1.69 -18.17 -4.14
C ARG A 97 2.00 -19.62 -3.80
N GLY A 98 1.21 -20.27 -2.93
CA GLY A 98 1.45 -21.62 -2.44
C GLY A 98 2.61 -21.72 -1.44
N ARG A 99 3.04 -20.59 -0.85
CA ARG A 99 4.08 -20.57 0.21
C ARG A 99 3.43 -20.67 1.59
N ASP A 100 2.67 -21.75 1.79
CA ASP A 100 1.78 -21.90 2.94
C ASP A 100 2.52 -21.94 4.27
N ALA A 101 3.67 -22.62 4.33
CA ALA A 101 4.46 -22.72 5.55
C ALA A 101 4.88 -21.33 6.09
N GLU A 102 5.45 -20.50 5.22
CA GLU A 102 5.89 -19.15 5.58
C GLU A 102 4.71 -18.23 5.91
N ALA A 103 3.61 -18.35 5.16
CA ALA A 103 2.42 -17.58 5.44
C ALA A 103 1.83 -17.93 6.81
N LYS A 104 1.70 -19.23 7.12
CA LYS A 104 1.17 -19.72 8.39
C LYS A 104 2.03 -19.28 9.56
N GLU A 105 3.35 -19.31 9.43
CA GLU A 105 4.26 -18.81 10.48
C GLU A 105 3.96 -17.34 10.83
N ILE A 106 3.80 -16.48 9.82
CA ILE A 106 3.44 -15.08 10.03
C ILE A 106 2.06 -14.95 10.68
N LEU A 107 1.06 -15.70 10.19
CA LEU A 107 -0.31 -15.66 10.72
C LEU A 107 -0.37 -16.15 12.18
N HIS A 108 0.37 -17.20 12.52
CA HIS A 108 0.49 -17.70 13.89
C HIS A 108 1.14 -16.67 14.82
N ALA A 109 2.22 -16.02 14.39
CA ALA A 109 2.84 -14.94 15.15
C ALA A 109 1.86 -13.78 15.39
N LEU A 110 1.05 -13.43 14.39
CA LEU A 110 0.00 -12.41 14.51
C LEU A 110 -1.14 -12.83 15.45
N MET A 111 -1.49 -14.12 15.50
CA MET A 111 -2.51 -14.62 16.43
C MET A 111 -2.09 -14.53 17.90
N GLN A 112 -0.79 -14.62 18.19
CA GLN A 112 -0.28 -14.49 19.56
C GLN A 112 -0.30 -13.03 20.06
N LYS A 113 -0.40 -12.05 19.15
CA LYS A 113 -0.54 -10.64 19.55
C LYS A 113 -1.97 -10.35 20.03
N ARG A 114 -2.09 -10.05 21.31
CA ARG A 114 -3.37 -9.71 21.94
C ARG A 114 -3.97 -8.45 21.29
N GLY A 115 -5.19 -8.57 20.76
CA GLY A 115 -5.94 -7.45 20.19
C GLY A 115 -5.71 -7.20 18.70
N PHE A 116 -4.89 -8.01 18.02
CA PHE A 116 -4.77 -7.90 16.57
C PHE A 116 -5.99 -8.49 15.86
N TYR A 117 -6.66 -7.64 15.09
CA TYR A 117 -7.68 -8.04 14.13
C TYR A 117 -7.42 -7.25 12.84
N PRO A 118 -7.11 -7.92 11.71
CA PRO A 118 -6.99 -7.21 10.45
C PRO A 118 -8.33 -6.52 10.15
N ASP A 119 -8.31 -5.25 9.74
CA ASP A 119 -9.49 -4.40 9.49
C ASP A 119 -10.71 -5.19 8.98
N GLY A 120 -11.65 -5.51 9.88
CA GLY A 120 -12.91 -6.22 9.57
C GLY A 120 -12.80 -7.70 9.15
N ARG A 121 -11.61 -8.30 9.15
CA ARG A 121 -11.35 -9.68 8.67
C ARG A 121 -11.08 -10.71 9.75
N GLY A 122 -11.41 -10.46 11.02
CA GLY A 122 -11.11 -11.38 12.13
C GLY A 122 -11.58 -12.83 11.95
N ALA A 123 -12.75 -13.05 11.33
CA ALA A 123 -13.25 -14.40 11.03
C ALA A 123 -12.52 -15.06 9.84
N ALA A 124 -12.16 -14.28 8.81
CA ALA A 124 -11.38 -14.77 7.67
C ALA A 124 -9.94 -15.09 8.08
N PHE A 125 -9.36 -14.28 8.97
CA PHE A 125 -8.03 -14.47 9.54
C PHE A 125 -7.92 -15.80 10.29
N ARG A 126 -8.82 -16.07 11.25
CA ARG A 126 -8.81 -17.34 12.00
C ARG A 126 -8.95 -18.57 11.09
N ARG A 127 -9.80 -18.51 10.07
CA ARG A 127 -9.94 -19.62 9.11
C ARG A 127 -8.65 -19.86 8.32
N ARG A 128 -7.96 -18.80 7.89
CA ARG A 128 -6.72 -18.91 7.11
C ARG A 128 -5.52 -19.42 7.92
N VAL A 129 -5.53 -19.28 9.24
CA VAL A 129 -4.48 -19.86 10.08
C VAL A 129 -4.63 -21.38 10.21
N HIS A 130 -5.87 -21.87 10.24
CA HIS A 130 -6.18 -23.28 10.50
C HIS A 130 -6.50 -24.12 9.25
N ALA A 131 -6.66 -23.50 8.08
CA ALA A 131 -6.78 -24.16 6.78
C ALA A 131 -5.39 -24.54 6.26
#